data_AF-A0A1Z5TB66-F1
#
_entry.id   AF-A0A1Z5TB66-F1
#
_cell.length_a   1.000
_cell.length_b   1.000
_cell.length_c   1.000
_cell.angle_alpha   90.00
_cell.angle_beta   90.00
_cell.angle_gamma   90.00
#
_symmetry.space_group_name_H-M   'P 1'
#
loop_
_entity.id
_entity.type
_entity.pdbx_description
1 polymer ?
#
loop_
_entity_poly.entity_id
_entity_poly.type
_entity_poly.pdbx_seq_one_letter_code
_entity_poly.pdbx_strand_id
1 'polypeptide(L)'
;MASAMLPASDNWSIHSIPLAFGLGLVPHLYCQGRLMLATRGQMSIAQPRNNLETWKGKLPNALWAQLSRARGAHLNSLEVFPLFAAAIVGLPFPWLPPFLQLTVHNSLRETCPNYLRKT
;
A
#
# COMPACT_ATOMS: atom_id res chain seq x y z
N MET A 1 -37.32 10.89 -10.42
CA MET A 1 -37.34 10.91 -8.93
C MET A 1 -37.58 9.48 -8.45
N ALA A 2 -36.83 9.07 -7.42
CA ALA A 2 -36.63 7.71 -6.89
C ALA A 2 -35.62 6.82 -7.65
N SER A 3 -34.33 7.06 -7.41
CA SER A 3 -33.33 5.98 -7.51
C SER A 3 -33.62 5.02 -6.37
N ALA A 4 -33.94 3.77 -6.70
CA ALA A 4 -34.19 2.71 -5.74
C ALA A 4 -32.99 2.56 -4.81
N MET A 5 -33.22 2.87 -3.54
CA MET A 5 -32.35 2.50 -2.44
C MET A 5 -32.46 0.99 -2.31
N LEU A 6 -31.69 0.25 -3.10
CA LEU A 6 -31.49 -1.18 -2.85
C LEU A 6 -31.01 -1.30 -1.40
N PRO A 7 -31.55 -2.25 -0.60
CA PRO A 7 -30.97 -2.54 0.70
C PRO A 7 -29.48 -2.75 0.49
N ALA A 8 -28.64 -2.14 1.33
CA ALA A 8 -27.20 -2.29 1.25
C ALA A 8 -26.88 -3.78 1.34
N SER A 9 -26.81 -4.46 0.20
CA SER A 9 -26.25 -5.79 0.06
C SER A 9 -24.88 -5.69 0.67
N ASP A 10 -24.58 -6.47 1.71
CA ASP A 10 -23.31 -6.45 2.41
C ASP A 10 -22.18 -6.28 1.40
N ASN A 11 -21.54 -5.11 1.39
CA ASN A 11 -20.50 -4.84 0.42
C ASN A 11 -19.24 -5.54 0.93
N TRP A 12 -19.16 -6.84 0.65
CA TRP A 12 -18.07 -7.73 1.07
C TRP A 12 -16.69 -7.19 0.66
N SER A 13 -16.64 -6.40 -0.41
CA SER A 13 -15.43 -5.74 -0.86
C SER A 13 -14.86 -4.77 0.18
N ILE A 14 -15.67 -4.19 1.08
CA ILE A 14 -15.18 -3.30 2.14
C ILE A 14 -14.25 -4.05 3.11
N HIS A 15 -14.47 -5.34 3.33
CA HIS A 15 -13.58 -6.17 4.14
C HIS A 15 -12.19 -6.39 3.49
N SER A 16 -12.04 -6.12 2.20
CA SER A 16 -10.74 -6.17 1.53
C SER A 16 -9.80 -5.04 1.95
N ILE A 17 -10.32 -3.92 2.47
CA ILE A 17 -9.52 -2.77 2.95
C ILE A 17 -8.62 -3.19 4.13
N PRO A 18 -9.16 -3.71 5.25
CA PRO A 18 -8.30 -4.15 6.36
C PRO A 18 -7.40 -5.33 5.95
N LEU A 19 -7.84 -6.22 5.06
CA LEU A 19 -7.00 -7.32 4.57
C LEU A 19 -5.80 -6.80 3.75
N ALA A 20 -6.01 -5.87 2.82
CA ALA A 20 -4.93 -5.29 2.02
C ALA A 20 -3.93 -4.52 2.89
N PHE A 21 -4.41 -3.78 3.89
CA PHE A 21 -3.54 -3.11 4.86
C PHE A 21 -2.73 -4.11 5.68
N GLY A 22 -3.36 -5.17 6.18
CA GLY A 22 -2.70 -6.24 6.92
C GLY A 22 -1.60 -6.93 6.10
N LEU A 23 -1.88 -7.22 4.82
CA LEU A 23 -0.88 -7.78 3.90
C LEU A 23 0.30 -6.83 3.68
N GLY A 24 0.07 -5.51 3.63
CA GLY A 24 1.14 -4.52 3.58
C GLY A 24 2.04 -4.49 4.82
N LEU A 25 1.54 -4.93 5.98
CA LEU A 25 2.32 -5.01 7.24
C LEU A 25 3.17 -6.27 7.35
N VAL A 26 2.81 -7.37 6.70
CA VAL A 26 3.57 -8.65 6.74
C VAL A 26 5.06 -8.46 6.41
N PRO A 27 5.46 -7.82 5.30
CA PRO A 27 6.88 -7.62 5.00
C PRO A 27 7.59 -6.68 6.01
N HIS A 28 6.85 -5.78 6.67
CA HIS A 28 7.38 -4.95 7.74
C HIS A 28 7.72 -5.76 8.99
N LEU A 29 6.77 -6.58 9.47
CA LEU A 29 6.96 -7.46 10.62
C LEU A 29 8.09 -8.46 10.38
N TYR A 30 8.16 -9.03 9.18
CA TYR A 30 9.26 -9.92 8.79
C TYR A 30 10.61 -9.20 8.85
N CYS A 31 10.70 -8.00 8.27
CA CYS A 31 11.93 -7.22 8.27
C CYS A 31 12.36 -6.87 9.70
N GLN A 32 11.44 -6.35 10.51
CA GLN A 32 11.72 -5.87 11.85
C GLN A 32 12.05 -7.02 12.82
N GLY A 33 11.29 -8.12 12.77
CA GLY A 33 11.52 -9.29 13.61
C GLY A 33 12.85 -9.98 13.31
N ARG A 34 13.18 -10.18 12.03
CA ARG A 34 14.47 -10.76 11.65
C ARG A 34 15.65 -9.85 11.98
N LEU A 35 15.47 -8.53 11.84
CA LEU A 35 16.50 -7.58 12.26
C LEU A 35 16.70 -7.60 13.78
N MET A 36 15.63 -7.67 14.59
CA MET A 36 15.71 -7.84 16.05
C MET A 36 16.51 -9.09 16.44
N LEU A 37 16.22 -10.21 15.79
CA LEU A 37 16.92 -11.47 16.04
C LEU A 37 18.41 -11.38 15.67
N ALA A 38 18.72 -10.75 14.53
CA ALA A 38 20.09 -10.61 14.07
C ALA A 38 20.92 -9.62 14.91
N THR A 39 20.30 -8.57 15.44
CA THR A 39 20.97 -7.52 16.23
C THR A 39 20.87 -7.74 17.73
N ARG A 40 20.29 -8.87 18.19
CA ARG A 40 20.05 -9.17 19.61
C ARG A 40 19.32 -8.03 20.34
N GLY A 41 18.37 -7.40 19.65
CA GLY A 41 17.59 -6.28 20.21
C GLY A 41 18.30 -4.92 20.22
N GLN A 42 19.50 -4.80 19.65
CA GLN A 42 20.21 -3.51 19.56
C GLN A 42 19.67 -2.62 18.43
N MET A 43 18.43 -2.17 18.54
CA MET A 43 17.87 -1.19 17.61
C MET A 43 17.65 0.18 18.24
N SER A 44 17.95 1.20 17.46
CA SER A 44 17.72 2.59 17.82
C SER A 44 16.23 2.88 17.86
N ILE A 45 15.77 3.32 19.02
CA ILE A 45 14.40 3.83 19.25
C ILE A 45 14.28 5.27 18.68
N ALA A 46 15.39 6.00 18.58
CA ALA A 46 15.40 7.37 18.09
C ALA A 46 15.06 7.47 16.59
N GLN A 47 15.53 6.51 15.79
CA GLN A 47 15.26 6.45 14.35
C GLN A 47 14.89 5.04 13.91
N PRO A 48 13.65 4.58 14.19
CA PRO A 48 13.19 3.23 13.84
C PRO A 48 13.36 2.95 12.35
N ARG A 49 13.09 3.95 11.52
CA ARG A 49 13.08 3.85 10.05
C ARG A 49 14.47 3.59 9.44
N ASN A 50 15.54 4.04 10.07
CA ASN A 50 16.90 3.95 9.52
C ASN A 50 17.72 2.80 10.12
N ASN A 51 17.15 2.00 11.03
CA ASN A 51 17.89 0.89 11.65
C ASN A 51 18.55 -0.05 10.63
N LEU A 52 17.85 -0.41 9.55
CA LEU A 52 18.42 -1.30 8.53
C LEU A 52 19.71 -0.75 7.88
N GLU A 53 19.80 0.57 7.73
CA GLU A 53 20.94 1.25 7.10
C GLU A 53 22.12 1.34 8.06
N THR A 54 21.86 1.56 9.35
CA THR A 54 22.89 1.56 10.42
C THR A 54 23.67 0.25 10.49
N TRP A 55 23.01 -0.85 10.13
CA TRP A 55 23.58 -2.18 10.18
C TRP A 55 24.12 -2.68 8.82
N LYS A 56 24.17 -1.82 7.82
CA LYS A 56 24.80 -2.11 6.52
C LYS A 56 26.29 -2.42 6.72
N GLY A 57 26.73 -3.60 6.28
CA GLY A 57 28.11 -4.07 6.43
C GLY A 57 28.40 -4.85 7.73
N LYS A 58 27.49 -4.83 8.71
CA LYS A 58 27.60 -5.65 9.94
C LYS A 58 26.84 -6.97 9.84
N LEU A 59 25.78 -7.02 9.03
CA LEU A 59 25.02 -8.24 8.78
C LEU A 59 25.55 -9.00 7.56
N PRO A 60 25.32 -10.33 7.51
CA PRO A 60 25.58 -11.12 6.32
C PRO A 60 24.88 -10.52 5.08
N ASN A 61 25.60 -10.42 3.97
CA ASN A 61 25.12 -9.77 2.75
C ASN A 61 23.80 -10.35 2.22
N ALA A 62 23.65 -11.69 2.27
CA ALA A 62 22.42 -12.36 1.84
C ALA A 62 21.21 -11.96 2.68
N LEU A 63 21.40 -11.84 4.00
CA LEU A 63 20.35 -11.44 4.93
C LEU A 63 19.99 -9.96 4.73
N TRP A 64 21.00 -9.08 4.60
CA TRP A 64 20.77 -7.66 4.35
C TRP A 64 19.98 -7.43 3.05
N ALA A 65 20.30 -8.16 1.98
CA ALA A 65 19.58 -8.09 0.71
C ALA A 65 18.14 -8.60 0.79
N GLN A 66 17.84 -9.55 1.68
CA GLN A 66 16.46 -9.99 1.91
C GLN A 66 15.66 -8.92 2.67
N LEU A 67 16.24 -8.35 3.72
CA LEU A 67 15.59 -7.30 4.51
C LEU A 67 15.36 -6.02 3.72
N SER A 68 16.30 -5.63 2.86
CA SER A 68 16.13 -4.44 2.01
C SER A 68 14.96 -4.58 1.03
N ARG A 69 14.78 -5.77 0.44
CA ARG A 69 13.62 -6.07 -0.41
C ARG A 69 12.33 -6.10 0.37
N ALA A 70 12.31 -6.70 1.57
CA ALA A 70 11.12 -6.70 2.43
C ALA A 70 10.69 -5.28 2.81
N ARG A 71 11.65 -4.41 3.17
CA ARG A 71 11.37 -2.99 3.43
C ARG A 71 10.83 -2.26 2.20
N GLY A 72 11.39 -2.53 1.02
CA GLY A 72 10.89 -1.98 -0.24
C GLY A 72 9.45 -2.43 -0.54
N ALA A 73 9.14 -3.71 -0.35
CA ALA A 73 7.80 -4.26 -0.57
C ALA A 73 6.76 -3.63 0.37
N HIS A 74 7.13 -3.39 1.64
CA HIS A 74 6.26 -2.69 2.59
C HIS A 74 5.93 -1.26 2.13
N LEU A 75 6.94 -0.48 1.77
CA LEU A 75 6.75 0.90 1.31
C LEU A 75 5.90 0.95 0.04
N ASN A 76 6.20 0.09 -0.94
CA ASN A 76 5.40 -0.02 -2.16
C ASN A 76 3.92 -0.33 -1.85
N SER A 77 3.68 -1.27 -0.93
CA SER A 77 2.31 -1.64 -0.55
C SER A 77 1.55 -0.48 0.10
N LEU A 78 2.23 0.35 0.92
CA LEU A 78 1.62 1.52 1.54
C LEU A 78 1.40 2.69 0.58
N GLU A 79 2.23 2.84 -0.45
CA GLU A 79 2.06 3.87 -1.49
C GLU A 79 0.86 3.57 -2.41
N VAL A 80 0.61 2.29 -2.69
CA VAL A 80 -0.52 1.84 -3.52
C VAL A 80 -1.84 1.73 -2.74
N PHE A 81 -1.77 1.52 -1.42
CA PHE A 81 -2.96 1.31 -0.58
C PHE A 81 -4.05 2.39 -0.67
N PRO A 82 -3.75 3.71 -0.66
CA PRO A 82 -4.77 4.76 -0.77
C PRO A 82 -5.56 4.71 -2.08
N LEU A 83 -4.89 4.37 -3.19
CA LEU A 83 -5.53 4.21 -4.50
C LEU A 83 -6.49 3.01 -4.49
N PHE A 84 -6.06 1.89 -3.92
CA PHE A 84 -6.88 0.70 -3.75
C PHE A 84 -8.11 0.98 -2.86
N ALA A 85 -7.91 1.58 -1.69
CA ALA A 85 -9.00 1.91 -0.77
C ALA A 85 -10.02 2.86 -1.41
N ALA A 86 -9.56 3.88 -2.14
CA ALA A 86 -10.44 4.80 -2.85
C ALA A 86 -11.30 4.10 -3.93
N ALA A 87 -10.74 3.12 -4.62
CA ALA A 87 -11.46 2.31 -5.62
C ALA A 87 -12.54 1.43 -4.97
N ILE A 88 -12.24 0.78 -3.84
CA ILE A 88 -13.18 -0.09 -3.12
C ILE A 88 -14.35 0.69 -2.51
N VAL A 89 -14.08 1.87 -1.96
CA VAL A 89 -15.12 2.77 -1.41
C VAL A 89 -16.01 3.36 -2.51
N GLY A 90 -15.59 3.28 -3.78
CA GLY A 90 -16.37 3.81 -4.90
C GLY A 90 -16.48 5.33 -4.85
N LEU A 91 -15.40 6.02 -4.43
CA LEU A 91 -15.40 7.48 -4.34
C LEU A 91 -15.76 8.10 -5.71
N PRO A 92 -16.81 8.93 -5.77
CA PRO A 92 -17.19 9.58 -7.01
C PRO A 92 -16.05 10.50 -7.50
N PHE A 93 -15.66 10.35 -8.76
CA PHE A 93 -14.57 11.06 -9.45
C PHE A 93 -14.44 12.58 -9.09
N PRO A 94 -15.52 13.36 -8.93
CA PRO A 94 -15.44 14.78 -8.60
C PRO A 94 -14.87 15.11 -7.21
N TRP A 95 -14.92 14.15 -6.27
CA TRP A 95 -14.53 14.36 -4.87
C TRP A 95 -13.09 13.93 -4.57
N LEU A 96 -12.40 13.36 -5.55
CA LEU A 96 -10.99 13.04 -5.42
C LEU A 96 -10.14 14.32 -5.50
N PRO A 97 -9.07 14.44 -4.69
CA PRO A 97 -8.14 15.54 -4.81
C PRO A 97 -7.51 15.54 -6.23
N PRO A 98 -7.16 16.71 -6.79
CA PRO A 98 -6.80 16.84 -8.21
C PRO A 98 -5.67 15.90 -8.68
N PHE A 99 -4.72 15.57 -7.80
CA PHE A 99 -3.63 14.66 -8.12
C PHE A 99 -4.09 13.21 -8.36
N LEU A 100 -5.15 12.77 -7.67
CA LEU A 100 -5.73 11.44 -7.82
C LEU A 100 -6.62 11.37 -9.06
N GLN A 101 -7.31 12.46 -9.41
CA GLN A 101 -8.09 12.56 -10.65
C GLN A 101 -7.21 12.40 -11.90
N LEU A 102 -6.05 13.05 -11.93
CA LEU A 102 -5.08 12.95 -13.03
C LEU A 102 -4.56 11.51 -13.20
N THR A 103 -4.25 10.84 -12.11
CA THR A 103 -3.77 9.44 -12.13
C THR A 103 -4.86 8.49 -12.64
N VAL A 104 -6.09 8.64 -12.18
CA VAL A 104 -7.24 7.84 -12.66
C VAL A 104 -7.51 8.13 -14.14
N HIS A 105 -7.51 9.40 -14.56
CA HIS A 105 -7.71 9.78 -15.96
C HIS A 105 -6.64 9.22 -16.89
N ASN A 106 -5.36 9.28 -16.48
CA ASN A 106 -4.26 8.73 -17.27
C ASN A 106 -4.32 7.19 -17.32
N SER A 107 -4.65 6.53 -16.20
CA SER A 107 -4.78 5.07 -16.14
C SER A 107 -5.95 4.55 -17.00
N LEU A 108 -7.08 5.26 -17.02
CA LEU A 108 -8.22 4.93 -17.87
C LEU A 108 -7.94 5.15 -19.35
N ARG A 109 -7.09 6.13 -19.70
CA ARG A 109 -6.65 6.36 -21.08
C ARG A 109 -5.82 5.19 -21.61
N GLU A 110 -5.03 4.54 -20.75
CA GLU A 110 -4.17 3.40 -21.13
C GLU A 110 -4.92 2.06 -21.17
N THR A 111 -5.88 1.86 -20.28
CA THR A 111 -6.62 0.58 -20.17
C THR A 111 -7.88 0.51 -21.04
N CYS A 112 -8.46 1.66 -21.39
CA CYS A 112 -9.68 1.76 -22.18
C CYS A 112 -9.52 2.79 -23.31
N PRO A 113 -9.10 2.39 -24.53
CA PRO A 113 -8.90 3.33 -25.64
C PRO A 113 -10.18 4.07 -26.08
N ASN A 114 -11.36 3.65 -25.60
CA ASN A 114 -12.65 4.29 -25.89
C ASN A 114 -13.22 5.12 -24.73
N TYR A 115 -12.48 5.35 -23.63
CA TYR A 115 -12.95 6.12 -22.48
C TYR A 115 -13.35 7.57 -22.82
N LEU A 116 -12.74 8.15 -23.88
CA LEU A 116 -12.97 9.53 -24.31
C LEU A 116 -14.16 9.72 -25.29
N ARG A 117 -14.92 8.67 -25.65
CA ARG A 117 -15.99 8.77 -26.67
C ARG A 117 -17.39 9.08 -26.12
N LYS A 118 -17.52 9.55 -24.87
CA LYS A 118 -18.80 9.98 -24.30
C LYS A 118 -18.67 11.41 -23.77
N THR A 119 -18.53 12.35 -24.70
CA THR A 119 -18.86 13.76 -24.51
C THR A 119 -19.73 14.18 -25.67
#